data_AF-W1YEX2-F1
#
_entry.id   AF-W1YEX2-F1
#
_cell.length_a   1.000
_cell.length_b   1.000
_cell.length_c   1.000
_cell.angle_alpha   90.00
_cell.angle_beta   90.00
_cell.angle_gamma   90.00
#
_symmetry.space_group_name_H-M   'P 1'
#
loop_
_entity.id
_entity.type
_entity.pdbx_description
1 polymer ?
#
loop_
_entity_poly.entity_id
_entity_poly.type
_entity_poly.pdbx_seq_one_letter_code
_entity_poly.pdbx_strand_id
1 'polypeptide(L)' 'GPRQQYGNDDRPLQSGTIEVDNVSFAYRDDNLVLKNINLSVPSRNFVALVGHTGSGKSTLASLLMGYYP' A
#
# COMPACT_ATOMS: atom_id res chain seq x y z
N GLY A 1 11.65 -6.89 -15.29
CA GLY A 1 11.42 -7.24 -13.87
C GLY A 1 10.59 -8.50 -13.79
N PRO A 2 10.59 -9.22 -12.65
CA PRO A 2 9.63 -10.31 -12.45
C PRO A 2 8.22 -9.74 -12.66
N ARG A 3 7.39 -10.44 -13.44
CA ARG A 3 5.98 -10.08 -13.59
C ARG A 3 5.34 -10.24 -12.22
N GLN A 4 4.77 -9.17 -11.68
CA GLN A 4 3.89 -9.31 -10.53
C GLN A 4 2.75 -10.25 -10.93
N GLN A 5 2.57 -11.31 -10.14
CA GLN A 5 1.43 -12.18 -10.29
C GLN A 5 0.26 -11.51 -9.58
N TYR A 6 -0.56 -10.80 -10.35
CA TYR A 6 -1.89 -10.43 -9.88
C TYR A 6 -2.66 -11.71 -9.55
N GLY A 7 -3.55 -11.66 -8.56
CA GLY A 7 -4.43 -12.78 -8.27
C GLY A 7 -5.25 -13.17 -9.51
N ASN A 8 -5.51 -14.46 -9.70
CA ASN A 8 -6.32 -14.98 -10.81
C ASN A 8 -7.83 -14.81 -10.56
N ASP A 9 -8.24 -13.81 -9.76
CA ASP A 9 -9.64 -13.60 -9.40
C ASP A 9 -10.28 -12.59 -10.35
N ASP A 10 -11.06 -13.11 -11.30
CA ASP A 10 -11.78 -12.30 -12.29
C ASP A 10 -13.13 -11.77 -11.77
N ARG A 11 -13.48 -12.05 -10.50
CA ARG A 11 -14.74 -11.55 -9.93
C ARG A 11 -14.63 -10.04 -9.70
N PRO A 12 -15.71 -9.27 -9.94
CA PRO A 12 -15.76 -7.87 -9.55
C PRO A 12 -15.47 -7.70 -8.06
N LEU A 13 -14.75 -6.62 -7.72
CA LEU A 13 -14.52 -6.23 -6.32
C LEU A 13 -15.87 -6.06 -5.61
N GLN A 14 -16.05 -6.78 -4.51
CA GLN A 14 -17.28 -6.73 -3.70
C GLN A 14 -17.36 -5.45 -2.86
N SER A 15 -16.22 -4.81 -2.59
CA SER A 15 -16.11 -3.58 -1.82
C SER A 15 -14.92 -2.76 -2.29
N GLY A 16 -15.01 -1.43 -2.11
CA GLY A 16 -13.88 -0.50 -2.24
C GLY A 16 -13.17 -0.20 -0.92
N THR A 17 -13.40 -1.00 0.13
CA THR A 17 -12.67 -0.89 1.40
C THR A 17 -11.20 -1.24 1.19
N ILE A 18 -10.31 -0.47 1.79
CA ILE A 18 -8.86 -0.71 1.78
C ILE A 18 -8.44 -1.00 3.21
N GLU A 19 -7.73 -2.11 3.41
CA GLU A 19 -7.10 -2.48 4.68
C GLU A 19 -5.60 -2.63 4.46
N VAL A 20 -4.82 -1.95 5.29
CA VAL A 20 -3.38 -2.09 5.43
C VAL A 20 -3.15 -2.53 6.87
N ASP A 21 -2.65 -3.75 7.06
CA ASP A 21 -2.44 -4.34 8.37
C ASP A 21 -0.96 -4.63 8.58
N ASN A 22 -0.39 -3.99 9.61
CA ASN A 22 0.99 -4.16 10.04
C ASN A 22 2.05 -4.12 8.91
N VAL A 23 1.90 -3.21 7.94
CA VAL A 23 2.80 -3.13 6.79
C VAL A 23 4.11 -2.42 7.16
N SER A 24 5.21 -3.14 6.99
CA SER A 24 6.58 -2.62 7.07
C SER A 24 7.27 -2.86 5.73
N PHE A 25 7.97 -1.85 5.23
CA PHE A 25 8.57 -1.92 3.89
C PHE A 25 9.88 -1.14 3.82
N ALA A 26 10.85 -1.72 3.12
CA ALA A 26 12.10 -1.11 2.74
C ALA A 26 12.39 -1.38 1.25
N TYR A 27 12.97 -0.41 0.55
CA TYR A 27 13.45 -0.63 -0.83
C TYR A 27 14.69 -1.51 -0.89
N ARG A 28 15.45 -1.55 0.21
CA ARG A 28 16.68 -2.32 0.44
C ARG A 28 16.65 -2.79 1.90
N ASP A 29 17.17 -3.97 2.18
CA ASP A 29 17.00 -4.65 3.48
C ASP A 29 17.53 -3.87 4.71
N ASP A 30 18.26 -2.78 4.48
CA ASP A 30 18.96 -2.00 5.49
C ASP A 30 18.13 -0.85 6.10
N ASN A 31 17.02 -0.41 5.48
CA ASN A 31 16.30 0.77 5.97
C ASN A 31 14.79 0.77 5.71
N LEU A 32 14.00 0.48 6.76
CA LEU A 32 12.53 0.57 6.73
C LEU A 32 12.07 2.02 6.47
N VAL A 33 11.40 2.20 5.33
CA VAL A 33 10.72 3.45 4.94
C VAL A 33 9.33 3.51 5.57
N LEU A 34 8.64 2.37 5.65
CA LEU A 34 7.37 2.20 6.36
C LEU A 34 7.58 1.26 7.54
N LYS A 35 7.00 1.59 8.69
CA LYS A 35 7.14 0.84 9.94
C LYS A 35 5.78 0.63 10.56
N ASN A 36 5.29 -0.62 10.55
CA ASN A 36 4.06 -1.08 11.19
C ASN A 36 2.85 -0.17 10.88
N ILE A 37 2.66 0.12 9.59
CA ILE A 37 1.57 0.97 9.13
C ILE A 37 0.27 0.19 9.19
N ASN A 38 -0.74 0.79 9.84
CA ASN A 38 -2.10 0.30 9.92
C ASN A 38 -3.04 1.38 9.37
N LEU A 39 -3.89 1.03 8.40
CA LEU A 39 -4.84 1.96 7.78
C LEU A 39 -6.09 1.19 7.34
N SER A 40 -7.25 1.64 7.84
CA SER A 40 -8.55 1.20 7.36
C SER A 40 -9.23 2.37 6.64
N VAL A 41 -9.61 2.16 5.38
CA VAL A 41 -10.38 3.12 4.59
C VAL A 41 -11.69 2.48 4.18
N PRO A 42 -12.84 2.94 4.71
CA PRO A 42 -14.14 2.43 4.30
C PRO A 42 -14.40 2.68 2.82
N SER A 43 -15.20 1.81 2.21
CA SER A 43 -15.64 2.00 0.82
C SER A 43 -16.33 3.36 0.65
N ARG A 44 -16.08 4.01 -0.48
CA ARG A 44 -16.64 5.33 -0.86
C ARG A 44 -16.12 6.50 -0.02
N ASN A 45 -15.01 6.33 0.68
CA ASN A 45 -14.35 7.41 1.40
C ASN A 45 -13.16 7.98 0.60
N PHE A 46 -12.77 9.21 0.97
CA PHE A 46 -11.58 9.87 0.46
C PHE A 46 -10.56 10.06 1.58
N VAL A 47 -9.30 9.73 1.31
CA VAL A 47 -8.19 9.86 2.27
C VAL A 47 -7.03 10.59 1.60
N ALA A 48 -6.42 11.54 2.32
CA ALA A 48 -5.21 12.23 1.90
C ALA A 48 -4.02 11.83 2.77
N LEU A 49 -2.91 11.46 2.14
CA LEU A 49 -1.64 11.22 2.83
C LEU A 49 -0.86 12.53 2.96
N VAL A 50 -0.67 13.00 4.20
CA VAL A 50 0.03 14.26 4.50
C VAL A 50 1.23 14.04 5.40
N GLY A 51 2.25 14.91 5.31
CA GLY A 51 3.48 14.81 6.09
C GLY A 51 4.71 15.33 5.34
N HIS A 52 5.80 15.50 6.07
CA HIS A 52 7.08 16.04 5.56
C HIS A 52 7.69 15.20 4.42
N THR A 53 8.54 15.81 3.59
CA THR A 53 9.29 15.11 2.54
C THR A 53 10.09 13.94 3.14
N GLY A 54 10.08 12.79 2.46
CA GLY A 54 10.75 11.57 2.94
C GLY A 54 9.95 10.73 3.94
N SER A 55 8.75 11.14 4.37
CA SER A 55 7.94 10.40 5.36
C SER A 55 7.30 9.09 4.87
N GLY A 56 7.59 8.63 3.64
CA GLY A 56 7.04 7.38 3.10
C GLY A 56 5.67 7.46 2.41
N LYS A 57 5.08 8.65 2.22
CA LYS A 57 3.76 8.81 1.56
C LYS A 57 3.68 8.16 0.17
N SER A 58 4.61 8.51 -0.71
CA SER A 58 4.65 7.96 -2.07
C SER A 58 4.99 6.46 -2.08
N THR A 59 5.74 5.99 -1.07
CA THR A 59 6.02 4.57 -0.87
C THR A 59 4.75 3.81 -0.53
N LEU A 60 3.96 4.27 0.44
CA LEU A 60 2.67 3.65 0.79
C LEU A 60 1.71 3.66 -0.41
N ALA A 61 1.60 4.76 -1.15
CA ALA A 61 0.80 4.83 -2.36
C ALA A 61 1.28 3.82 -3.44
N SER A 62 2.59 3.66 -3.60
CA SER A 62 3.16 2.69 -4.54
C SER A 62 2.86 1.24 -4.17
N LEU A 63 2.83 0.91 -2.86
CA LEU A 63 2.44 -0.41 -2.40
C LEU A 63 0.96 -0.69 -2.66
N LEU A 64 0.09 0.29 -2.37
CA LEU A 64 -1.36 0.17 -2.64
C LEU A 64 -1.66 -0.02 -4.14
N MET A 65 -0.85 0.58 -5.01
CA MET A 65 -0.96 0.40 -6.47
C MET A 65 -0.33 -0.90 -6.97
N GLY A 66 0.35 -1.66 -6.12
CA GLY A 66 1.11 -2.84 -6.52
C GLY A 66 2.28 -2.48 -7.42
N TYR A 67 3.12 -1.49 -7.09
CA TYR A 67 4.37 -1.24 -7.85
C TYR A 67 5.58 -1.96 -7.27
N TYR A 68 5.47 -2.42 -6.04
CA TYR A 68 6.49 -3.22 -5.36
C TYR A 68 5.82 -4.51 -4.83
N PRO A 69 6.59 -5.61 -4.78
CA PRO A 69 6.12 -6.87 -4.19
C PRO A 69 5.89 -6.75 -2.68
#